data_AF-A0A317XHM4-F1
#
_entry.id   AF-A0A317XHM4-F1
#
_cell.length_a   1.000
_cell.length_b   1.000
_cell.length_c   1.000
_cell.angle_alpha   90.00
_cell.angle_beta   90.00
_cell.angle_gamma   90.00
#
_symmetry.space_group_name_H-M   'P 1'
#
loop_
_entity.id
_entity.type
_entity.pdbx_description
1 polymer ?
#
loop_
_entity_poly.entity_id
_entity_poly.type
_entity_poly.pdbx_seq_one_letter_code
_entity_poly.pdbx_strand_id
1 'polypeptide(L)'
;MKRSLASEGTSGSGSGSSQDDELVLSTKPSSSANASTSNASASASPTSKTASASGNVNGSAVSSKKPKLASIFLPKSAASKPKADAAGNGTAPTASTSTSRGFKWLEPIGSGGTCLHGVFGEPAANSLVALYDLDGTIVRPKGGKTWPSSKDEYDYEFILPNVLDKIRDQHSEGYSIVIVTNQKQTPGRKTTALATWKRKMALIAAVIDVPLRVFAALADDEFRKPRLGIWSHFTQQFNAGIQVDHDKSFYVGDAAGRTRYRDHNDTDLKWALNAQLRFYTPQEYFDNRQQEWKVPVQPWTLSHTHTDSKPGSRPVATFEGGKDGVIDANHSDGGVGGEAGPEIVLFVGPPASGKTLYYQRHFAPRGYEHVNQDVLRTRAKCLSSVEASLNQGRSCVVDNTNRDAATRRQYIDLANRLGVRVRCFYFDVPLQTALHNNAFRALHGPVHKDETKRELVPQHAITAWYRDRTVPDQKEGFAAPPTLVLWEFVGPAHIKELYELYYH
;
A
#
# COMPACT_ATOMS: atom_id res chain seq x y z
N MET A 1 1.55 47.07 -44.95
CA MET A 1 2.12 48.44 -45.16
C MET A 1 3.15 48.66 -44.07
N LYS A 2 4.39 49.12 -44.26
CA LYS A 2 5.21 49.48 -45.45
C LYS A 2 6.59 48.74 -45.31
N ARG A 3 7.22 48.17 -46.35
CA ARG A 3 8.38 48.73 -47.12
C ARG A 3 9.15 49.85 -46.40
N SER A 4 10.48 49.81 -46.21
CA SER A 4 11.58 50.07 -47.18
C SER A 4 12.89 50.27 -46.36
N LEU A 5 14.17 50.11 -46.74
CA LEU A 5 15.05 49.39 -47.72
C LEU A 5 16.47 49.40 -47.02
N ALA A 6 17.43 48.48 -47.10
CA ALA A 6 18.10 47.71 -48.17
C ALA A 6 19.21 48.47 -48.96
N SER A 7 20.49 48.18 -48.66
CA SER A 7 21.67 48.32 -49.56
C SER A 7 22.94 47.65 -48.97
N GLU A 8 23.54 46.70 -49.71
CA GLU A 8 24.98 46.52 -50.11
C GLU A 8 26.14 46.85 -49.11
N GLY A 9 27.34 46.23 -49.12
CA GLY A 9 28.03 45.30 -50.06
C GLY A 9 29.39 45.88 -50.49
N THR A 10 30.56 45.22 -50.53
CA THR A 10 31.05 43.81 -50.33
C THR A 10 32.41 43.88 -49.55
N SER A 11 33.35 42.92 -49.38
CA SER A 11 33.69 41.54 -49.86
C SER A 11 34.57 40.85 -48.76
N GLY A 12 35.43 39.81 -48.90
CA GLY A 12 35.88 38.95 -50.01
C GLY A 12 37.19 38.16 -49.70
N SER A 13 37.29 36.88 -50.10
CA SER A 13 38.48 35.96 -50.10
C SER A 13 39.22 35.64 -48.77
N GLY A 14 39.69 34.41 -48.48
CA GLY A 14 39.46 33.10 -49.14
C GLY A 14 40.58 32.05 -48.91
N SER A 15 40.22 30.75 -48.87
CA SER A 15 41.11 29.53 -48.88
C SER A 15 42.14 29.37 -47.73
N GLY A 16 42.54 28.17 -47.28
CA GLY A 16 42.20 26.76 -47.59
C GLY A 16 43.21 25.84 -46.85
N SER A 17 43.23 24.50 -46.88
CA SER A 17 42.27 23.42 -47.16
C SER A 17 43.06 22.16 -47.59
N SER A 18 43.18 21.15 -46.72
CA SER A 18 43.56 19.75 -47.02
C SER A 18 43.38 18.93 -45.72
N GLN A 19 42.78 17.72 -45.66
CA GLN A 19 42.71 16.54 -46.55
C GLN A 19 44.04 15.77 -46.67
N ASP A 20 44.10 14.44 -46.59
CA ASP A 20 43.15 13.41 -46.12
C ASP A 20 43.97 12.14 -45.75
N ASP A 21 43.36 11.15 -45.06
CA ASP A 21 43.27 9.75 -45.58
C ASP A 21 42.65 8.75 -44.58
N GLU A 22 42.13 7.65 -45.12
CA GLU A 22 41.33 6.60 -44.49
C GLU A 22 42.06 5.23 -44.51
N LEU A 23 41.72 4.27 -43.62
CA LEU A 23 41.65 2.81 -43.92
C LEU A 23 41.21 1.92 -42.72
N VAL A 24 39.95 1.46 -42.75
CA VAL A 24 39.54 0.03 -42.74
C VAL A 24 39.93 -0.94 -41.58
N LEU A 25 38.92 -1.26 -40.76
CA LEU A 25 38.47 -2.58 -40.23
C LEU A 25 39.32 -3.50 -39.29
N SER A 26 38.61 -3.92 -38.22
CA SER A 26 38.57 -5.28 -37.62
C SER A 26 39.67 -5.77 -36.66
N THR A 27 39.31 -6.01 -35.40
CA THR A 27 39.43 -7.34 -34.75
C THR A 27 38.57 -7.46 -33.46
N LYS A 28 38.47 -8.67 -32.89
CA LYS A 28 37.63 -9.03 -31.72
C LYS A 28 38.35 -8.83 -30.37
N PRO A 29 37.64 -8.78 -29.23
CA PRO A 29 38.23 -8.48 -27.93
C PRO A 29 39.12 -9.62 -27.41
N SER A 30 40.23 -9.25 -26.75
CA SER A 30 41.12 -10.18 -26.04
C SER A 30 40.64 -10.42 -24.61
N SER A 31 40.69 -11.69 -24.20
CA SER A 31 40.54 -12.09 -22.81
C SER A 31 41.89 -12.10 -22.09
N SER A 32 41.91 -11.75 -20.82
CA SER A 32 42.97 -12.15 -19.90
C SER A 32 42.37 -12.59 -18.57
N ALA A 33 42.75 -13.78 -18.12
CA ALA A 33 42.43 -14.32 -16.82
C ALA A 33 43.73 -14.66 -16.10
N ASN A 34 43.86 -14.22 -14.85
CA ASN A 34 44.83 -14.68 -13.84
C ASN A 34 44.57 -13.89 -12.55
N ALA A 35 44.78 -14.44 -11.34
CA ALA A 35 44.89 -15.83 -10.95
C ALA A 35 44.49 -15.94 -9.47
N SER A 36 44.11 -17.12 -9.00
CA SER A 36 43.84 -17.35 -7.58
C SER A 36 45.10 -17.42 -6.75
N THR A 37 45.14 -16.72 -5.62
CA THR A 37 45.95 -17.10 -4.47
C THR A 37 45.05 -17.34 -3.26
N SER A 38 45.23 -18.50 -2.64
CA SER A 38 44.51 -18.92 -1.45
C SER A 38 45.24 -18.43 -0.20
N ASN A 39 44.49 -18.13 0.86
CA ASN A 39 44.99 -18.39 2.21
C ASN A 39 43.82 -18.74 3.12
N ALA A 40 43.83 -19.96 3.65
CA ALA A 40 42.91 -20.42 4.66
C ALA A 40 43.66 -20.48 5.99
N SER A 41 43.05 -19.98 7.06
CA SER A 41 43.50 -20.23 8.43
C SER A 41 42.32 -20.77 9.24
N ALA A 42 42.53 -21.91 9.89
CA ALA A 42 41.53 -22.56 10.72
C ALA A 42 41.71 -22.16 12.19
N SER A 43 40.62 -22.16 12.94
CA SER A 43 40.65 -22.32 14.41
C SER A 43 39.58 -23.35 14.79
N ALA A 44 39.85 -24.12 15.85
CA ALA A 44 39.20 -25.41 16.08
C ALA A 44 38.11 -25.37 17.16
N SER A 45 37.08 -26.19 16.99
CA SER A 45 36.12 -26.51 18.05
C SER A 45 36.72 -27.53 19.03
N PRO A 46 36.63 -27.33 20.36
CA PRO A 46 36.78 -28.42 21.32
C PRO A 46 35.51 -29.30 21.32
N THR A 47 35.69 -30.58 21.66
CA THR A 47 34.59 -31.56 21.73
C THR A 47 34.14 -31.81 23.17
N SER A 48 32.90 -32.27 23.34
CA SER A 48 32.51 -33.10 24.48
C SER A 48 31.63 -34.25 24.01
N LYS A 49 31.80 -35.44 24.61
CA LYS A 49 31.06 -36.66 24.27
C LYS A 49 30.22 -37.11 25.46
N THR A 50 29.01 -37.58 25.20
CA THR A 50 28.32 -38.60 26.03
C THR A 50 27.58 -39.54 25.11
N ALA A 51 27.57 -40.84 25.40
CA ALA A 51 26.99 -41.86 24.52
C ALA A 51 26.35 -43.01 25.30
N SER A 52 25.18 -43.42 24.83
CA SER A 52 24.50 -44.69 25.09
C SER A 52 23.56 -44.92 23.89
N ALA A 53 23.69 -45.95 23.04
CA ALA A 53 23.66 -47.39 23.32
C ALA A 53 22.31 -47.85 23.91
N SER A 54 21.66 -48.92 23.44
CA SER A 54 21.83 -49.74 22.23
C SER A 54 20.55 -50.55 22.00
N GLY A 55 20.21 -50.92 20.76
CA GLY A 55 19.02 -51.76 20.51
C GLY A 55 18.69 -51.95 19.04
N ASN A 56 19.38 -52.89 18.37
CA ASN A 56 19.08 -53.30 16.99
C ASN A 56 18.67 -54.77 16.96
N VAL A 57 17.59 -55.11 16.25
CA VAL A 57 17.17 -56.50 15.99
C VAL A 57 16.85 -56.62 14.50
N ASN A 58 17.48 -57.60 13.85
CA ASN A 58 17.38 -57.79 12.40
C ASN A 58 16.12 -58.56 11.99
N GLY A 59 15.61 -58.19 10.81
CA GLY A 59 15.32 -59.18 9.76
C GLY A 59 13.89 -59.69 9.63
N SER A 60 13.22 -59.23 8.56
CA SER A 60 12.85 -60.12 7.44
C SER A 60 12.32 -59.30 6.25
N ALA A 61 12.67 -59.72 5.03
CA ALA A 61 12.17 -59.09 3.81
C ALA A 61 11.02 -59.93 3.22
N VAL A 62 9.87 -59.30 2.97
CA VAL A 62 8.74 -59.89 2.23
C VAL A 62 8.21 -58.84 1.25
N SER A 63 8.02 -59.20 -0.02
CA SER A 63 7.50 -58.31 -1.05
C SER A 63 6.01 -58.60 -1.33
N SER A 64 5.14 -57.60 -1.12
CA SER A 64 3.75 -57.69 -1.59
C SER A 64 3.09 -56.31 -1.78
N LYS A 65 2.86 -55.97 -3.06
CA LYS A 65 1.74 -55.17 -3.63
C LYS A 65 1.14 -54.03 -2.77
N LYS A 66 1.28 -52.79 -3.28
CA LYS A 66 0.50 -51.61 -2.85
C LYS A 66 -1.02 -51.87 -2.91
N PRO A 67 -1.82 -51.57 -1.87
CA PRO A 67 -3.26 -51.40 -2.03
C PRO A 67 -3.57 -50.09 -2.77
N LYS A 68 -4.62 -50.09 -3.60
CA LYS A 68 -5.17 -48.86 -4.21
C LYS A 68 -6.18 -48.24 -3.24
N LEU A 69 -6.24 -46.91 -3.17
CA LEU A 69 -7.35 -46.22 -2.50
C LEU A 69 -8.66 -46.48 -3.26
N ALA A 70 -9.74 -46.76 -2.52
CA ALA A 70 -11.09 -46.73 -3.06
C ALA A 70 -11.65 -45.30 -2.98
N SER A 71 -12.24 -44.82 -4.08
CA SER A 71 -12.83 -43.48 -4.17
C SER A 71 -14.20 -43.43 -3.50
N ILE A 72 -14.35 -42.61 -2.46
CA ILE A 72 -15.62 -42.46 -1.72
C ILE A 72 -16.56 -41.41 -2.35
N PHE A 73 -16.07 -40.58 -3.28
CA PHE A 73 -16.86 -39.55 -3.97
C PHE A 73 -17.36 -39.98 -5.35
N LEU A 74 -18.53 -40.62 -5.38
CA LEU A 74 -19.42 -40.70 -6.55
C LEU A 74 -20.88 -40.58 -6.06
N PRO A 75 -21.69 -39.62 -6.55
CA PRO A 75 -23.09 -39.50 -6.14
C PRO A 75 -23.92 -40.66 -6.71
N LYS A 76 -24.61 -41.39 -5.84
CA LYS A 76 -25.56 -42.44 -6.26
C LYS A 76 -26.90 -41.81 -6.66
N SER A 77 -27.19 -41.78 -7.96
CA SER A 77 -28.57 -41.71 -8.46
C SER A 77 -28.98 -43.07 -9.01
N ALA A 78 -29.86 -43.77 -8.28
CA ALA A 78 -30.46 -45.03 -8.69
C ALA A 78 -31.98 -44.91 -8.56
N ALA A 79 -32.72 -45.45 -9.54
CA ALA A 79 -34.13 -45.12 -9.73
C ALA A 79 -35.09 -46.04 -8.97
N SER A 80 -36.26 -45.48 -8.62
CA SER A 80 -37.48 -46.23 -8.28
C SER A 80 -38.66 -45.62 -9.02
N LYS A 81 -39.26 -46.37 -9.96
CA LYS A 81 -40.61 -46.05 -10.50
C LYS A 81 -41.67 -46.63 -9.57
N PRO A 82 -42.87 -46.05 -9.59
CA PRO A 82 -43.99 -46.85 -10.08
C PRO A 82 -44.78 -46.18 -11.21
N LYS A 83 -45.59 -46.99 -11.89
CA LYS A 83 -46.74 -46.57 -12.72
C LYS A 83 -47.93 -46.21 -11.80
N ALA A 84 -49.04 -45.63 -12.25
CA ALA A 84 -49.35 -44.63 -13.29
C ALA A 84 -50.88 -44.56 -13.34
N ASP A 85 -51.48 -43.37 -13.45
CA ASP A 85 -52.88 -43.21 -13.86
C ASP A 85 -53.06 -41.84 -14.56
N ALA A 86 -54.20 -41.62 -15.23
CA ALA A 86 -54.27 -40.77 -16.41
C ALA A 86 -55.31 -39.62 -16.37
N ALA A 87 -55.28 -38.82 -17.45
CA ALA A 87 -56.19 -37.74 -17.87
C ALA A 87 -56.01 -36.36 -17.19
N GLY A 88 -55.95 -35.31 -18.04
CA GLY A 88 -55.85 -33.90 -17.64
C GLY A 88 -55.18 -33.03 -18.72
N ASN A 89 -55.94 -32.18 -19.40
CA ASN A 89 -55.46 -31.42 -20.56
C ASN A 89 -54.42 -30.33 -20.21
N GLY A 90 -53.30 -30.36 -20.92
CA GLY A 90 -52.88 -29.24 -21.76
C GLY A 90 -52.71 -27.86 -21.12
N THR A 91 -51.56 -27.60 -20.50
CA THR A 91 -50.88 -26.30 -20.62
C THR A 91 -49.38 -26.53 -20.63
N ALA A 92 -48.64 -25.90 -21.53
CA ALA A 92 -47.20 -26.12 -21.63
C ALA A 92 -46.47 -25.42 -20.46
N PRO A 93 -45.70 -26.15 -19.63
CA PRO A 93 -44.83 -25.49 -18.66
C PRO A 93 -43.73 -24.75 -19.41
N THR A 94 -43.62 -23.44 -19.20
CA THR A 94 -42.48 -22.66 -19.68
C THR A 94 -41.19 -23.30 -19.16
N ALA A 95 -40.23 -23.53 -20.05
CA ALA A 95 -39.00 -24.23 -19.71
C ALA A 95 -38.27 -23.51 -18.57
N SER A 96 -38.25 -24.13 -17.39
CA SER A 96 -37.44 -23.69 -16.26
C SER A 96 -35.98 -23.89 -16.61
N THR A 97 -35.34 -22.82 -17.11
CA THR A 97 -33.91 -22.81 -17.42
C THR A 97 -33.15 -23.20 -16.17
N SER A 98 -32.52 -24.37 -16.18
CA SER A 98 -31.64 -24.83 -15.10
C SER A 98 -30.39 -23.97 -15.11
N THR A 99 -30.45 -22.83 -14.43
CA THR A 99 -29.31 -21.92 -14.24
C THR A 99 -28.17 -22.72 -13.63
N SER A 100 -27.08 -22.84 -14.37
CA SER A 100 -25.93 -23.60 -13.91
C SER A 100 -25.35 -22.89 -12.68
N ARG A 101 -25.25 -23.63 -11.55
CA ARG A 101 -24.52 -23.22 -10.35
C ARG A 101 -23.00 -23.23 -10.60
N GLY A 102 -22.57 -22.53 -11.64
CA GLY A 102 -21.16 -22.30 -11.96
C GLY A 102 -20.68 -21.00 -11.33
N PHE A 103 -19.40 -20.97 -10.97
CA PHE A 103 -18.74 -19.70 -10.67
C PHE A 103 -18.52 -18.91 -11.97
N LYS A 104 -18.92 -17.64 -11.98
CA LYS A 104 -18.77 -16.73 -13.12
C LYS A 104 -17.88 -15.57 -12.68
N TRP A 105 -16.81 -15.29 -13.44
CA TRP A 105 -16.14 -13.99 -13.34
C TRP A 105 -16.92 -12.98 -14.17
N LEU A 106 -17.17 -11.81 -13.60
CA LEU A 106 -17.81 -10.67 -14.26
C LEU A 106 -16.72 -9.66 -14.66
N GLU A 107 -17.12 -8.56 -15.30
CA GLU A 107 -16.18 -7.50 -15.67
C GLU A 107 -15.48 -6.92 -14.44
N PRO A 108 -14.16 -6.67 -14.49
CA PRO A 108 -13.44 -6.03 -13.40
C PRO A 108 -13.94 -4.61 -13.11
N ILE A 109 -13.92 -4.24 -11.84
CA ILE A 109 -14.37 -2.96 -11.31
C ILE A 109 -13.19 -1.96 -11.25
N GLY A 110 -13.50 -0.69 -11.42
CA GLY A 110 -12.55 0.42 -11.43
C GLY A 110 -11.99 0.71 -12.82
N SER A 111 -11.56 1.94 -13.07
CA SER A 111 -11.06 2.40 -14.38
C SER A 111 -9.80 1.67 -14.87
N GLY A 112 -9.02 1.08 -13.96
CA GLY A 112 -7.88 0.21 -14.27
C GLY A 112 -8.21 -1.29 -14.28
N GLY A 113 -9.47 -1.69 -14.10
CA GLY A 113 -9.88 -3.09 -13.93
C GLY A 113 -9.22 -3.79 -12.72
N THR A 114 -8.90 -3.02 -11.69
CA THR A 114 -8.02 -3.42 -10.58
C THR A 114 -8.72 -4.20 -9.47
N CYS A 115 -10.06 -4.25 -9.45
CA CYS A 115 -10.81 -5.16 -8.58
C CYS A 115 -11.52 -6.24 -9.42
N LEU A 116 -11.19 -7.51 -9.22
CA LEU A 116 -11.97 -8.59 -9.81
C LEU A 116 -13.34 -8.69 -9.14
N HIS A 117 -14.37 -8.98 -9.92
CA HIS A 117 -15.71 -9.30 -9.45
C HIS A 117 -16.12 -10.69 -9.96
N GLY A 118 -16.63 -11.54 -9.06
CA GLY A 118 -17.18 -12.84 -9.41
C GLY A 118 -18.43 -13.19 -8.60
N VAL A 119 -19.20 -14.14 -9.09
CA VAL A 119 -20.42 -14.66 -8.45
C VAL A 119 -20.50 -16.18 -8.57
N PHE A 120 -21.10 -16.82 -7.57
CA PHE A 120 -21.54 -18.21 -7.63
C PHE A 120 -23.06 -18.26 -7.47
N GLY A 121 -23.74 -19.04 -8.32
CA GLY A 121 -25.20 -18.98 -8.41
C GLY A 121 -25.66 -17.58 -8.83
N GLU A 122 -26.78 -17.11 -8.25
CA GLU A 122 -27.33 -15.78 -8.48
C GLU A 122 -27.49 -15.05 -7.12
N PRO A 123 -26.48 -14.31 -6.64
CA PRO A 123 -26.49 -13.74 -5.27
C PRO A 123 -27.43 -12.54 -5.15
N ALA A 124 -28.49 -12.68 -4.36
CA ALA A 124 -29.49 -11.65 -4.14
C ALA A 124 -28.95 -10.45 -3.35
N ALA A 125 -29.54 -9.28 -3.60
CA ALA A 125 -29.37 -8.09 -2.77
C ALA A 125 -30.18 -8.23 -1.47
N ASN A 126 -29.67 -7.69 -0.36
CA ASN A 126 -30.32 -7.78 0.95
C ASN A 126 -29.84 -6.64 1.89
N SER A 127 -30.62 -6.29 2.91
CA SER A 127 -30.16 -5.43 4.00
C SER A 127 -29.24 -6.18 4.98
N LEU A 128 -29.40 -7.51 5.11
CA LEU A 128 -28.51 -8.37 5.89
C LEU A 128 -27.35 -8.84 5.02
N VAL A 129 -26.11 -8.47 5.39
CA VAL A 129 -24.91 -8.85 4.64
C VAL A 129 -23.84 -9.45 5.56
N ALA A 130 -23.42 -10.67 5.24
CA ALA A 130 -22.37 -11.40 5.94
C ALA A 130 -21.11 -11.42 5.06
N LEU A 131 -20.09 -10.68 5.49
CA LEU A 131 -18.88 -10.46 4.71
C LEU A 131 -17.65 -11.11 5.34
N TYR A 132 -16.74 -11.62 4.51
CA TYR A 132 -15.58 -12.41 4.94
C TYR A 132 -14.30 -12.04 4.15
N ASP A 133 -13.10 -12.15 4.75
CA ASP A 133 -11.87 -12.38 3.98
C ASP A 133 -11.78 -13.86 3.52
N LEU A 134 -10.82 -14.17 2.65
CA LEU A 134 -10.54 -15.50 2.10
C LEU A 134 -9.36 -16.21 2.77
N ASP A 135 -8.16 -15.61 2.78
CA ASP A 135 -6.87 -16.30 2.97
C ASP A 135 -6.32 -16.00 4.38
N GLY A 136 -6.68 -16.86 5.34
CA GLY A 136 -6.52 -16.68 6.78
C GLY A 136 -7.86 -16.78 7.53
N THR A 137 -8.96 -16.52 6.80
CA THR A 137 -10.33 -16.40 7.36
C THR A 137 -11.29 -17.51 6.94
N ILE A 138 -11.36 -17.89 5.66
CA ILE A 138 -12.13 -19.07 5.21
C ILE A 138 -11.19 -20.24 4.97
N VAL A 139 -10.09 -19.99 4.25
CA VAL A 139 -9.08 -20.99 3.88
C VAL A 139 -7.67 -20.57 4.26
N ARG A 140 -6.75 -21.55 4.34
CA ARG A 140 -5.30 -21.34 4.39
C ARG A 140 -4.58 -22.33 3.45
N PRO A 141 -3.31 -22.11 3.09
CA PRO A 141 -2.53 -23.08 2.29
C PRO A 141 -2.38 -24.43 2.99
N LYS A 142 -2.30 -25.53 2.22
CA LYS A 142 -2.15 -26.87 2.80
C LYS A 142 -0.78 -27.07 3.43
N GLY A 143 -0.75 -27.74 4.59
CA GLY A 143 0.49 -28.14 5.25
C GLY A 143 1.26 -26.97 5.89
N GLY A 144 0.57 -25.94 6.36
CA GLY A 144 1.15 -24.86 7.18
C GLY A 144 2.05 -23.86 6.45
N LYS A 145 1.98 -23.79 5.11
CA LYS A 145 2.73 -22.80 4.32
C LYS A 145 2.13 -21.41 4.53
N THR A 146 2.99 -20.38 4.52
CA THR A 146 2.55 -18.96 4.50
C THR A 146 1.86 -18.56 3.19
N TRP A 147 2.21 -19.22 2.07
CA TRP A 147 1.72 -18.86 0.73
C TRP A 147 1.21 -20.10 -0.03
N PRO A 148 0.10 -20.00 -0.78
CA PRO A 148 -0.40 -21.09 -1.60
C PRO A 148 0.42 -21.26 -2.90
N SER A 149 0.35 -22.45 -3.48
CA SER A 149 0.93 -22.76 -4.79
C SER A 149 0.41 -21.86 -5.91
N SER A 150 1.32 -21.35 -6.73
CA SER A 150 1.00 -20.60 -7.96
C SER A 150 0.56 -21.51 -9.13
N LYS A 151 0.56 -22.83 -8.95
CA LYS A 151 0.29 -23.85 -9.98
C LYS A 151 -0.74 -24.91 -9.58
N ASP A 152 -1.19 -24.93 -8.34
CA ASP A 152 -2.10 -25.94 -7.81
C ASP A 152 -3.29 -25.25 -7.12
N GLU A 153 -4.43 -25.21 -7.81
CA GLU A 153 -5.69 -24.68 -7.31
C GLU A 153 -6.28 -25.47 -6.12
N TYR A 154 -5.76 -26.67 -5.82
CA TYR A 154 -6.15 -27.46 -4.66
C TYR A 154 -5.28 -27.18 -3.42
N ASP A 155 -4.32 -26.25 -3.48
CA ASP A 155 -3.49 -25.85 -2.33
C ASP A 155 -4.24 -24.92 -1.36
N TYR A 156 -5.31 -25.47 -0.77
CA TYR A 156 -6.08 -24.87 0.31
C TYR A 156 -6.73 -25.92 1.21
N GLU A 157 -6.92 -25.56 2.47
CA GLU A 157 -7.72 -26.24 3.50
C GLU A 157 -8.56 -25.19 4.24
N PHE A 158 -9.76 -25.55 4.73
CA PHE A 158 -10.56 -24.65 5.56
C PHE A 158 -9.88 -24.46 6.92
N ILE A 159 -9.94 -23.25 7.48
CA ILE A 159 -9.17 -22.93 8.69
C ILE A 159 -9.63 -23.71 9.94
N LEU A 160 -10.92 -24.04 9.99
CA LEU A 160 -11.66 -24.72 11.06
C LEU A 160 -12.73 -25.63 10.43
N PRO A 161 -13.17 -26.72 11.09
CA PRO A 161 -14.06 -27.70 10.45
C PRO A 161 -15.45 -27.19 10.08
N ASN A 162 -15.97 -26.21 10.83
CA ASN A 162 -17.36 -25.72 10.76
C ASN A 162 -17.53 -24.45 9.90
N VAL A 163 -16.48 -23.97 9.22
CA VAL A 163 -16.53 -22.75 8.37
C VAL A 163 -17.63 -22.83 7.31
N LEU A 164 -17.75 -23.99 6.66
CA LEU A 164 -18.73 -24.21 5.60
C LEU A 164 -20.17 -24.13 6.14
N ASP A 165 -20.43 -24.79 7.26
CA ASP A 165 -21.77 -24.89 7.82
C ASP A 165 -22.20 -23.53 8.38
N LYS A 166 -21.31 -22.82 9.09
CA LYS A 166 -21.57 -21.44 9.54
C LYS A 166 -21.90 -20.47 8.39
N ILE A 167 -21.21 -20.55 7.25
CA ILE A 167 -21.52 -19.69 6.09
C ILE A 167 -22.89 -20.06 5.47
N ARG A 168 -23.26 -21.35 5.46
CA ARG A 168 -24.57 -21.83 4.98
C ARG A 168 -25.70 -21.44 5.93
N ASP A 169 -25.47 -21.50 7.24
CA ASP A 169 -26.41 -21.08 8.28
C ASP A 169 -26.78 -19.60 8.08
N GLN A 170 -25.80 -18.72 7.86
CA GLN A 170 -26.09 -17.30 7.58
C GLN A 170 -26.89 -17.08 6.31
N HIS A 171 -26.63 -17.86 5.25
CA HIS A 171 -27.45 -17.79 4.05
C HIS A 171 -28.89 -18.28 4.30
N SER A 172 -29.10 -19.28 5.17
CA SER A 172 -30.45 -19.74 5.54
C SER A 172 -31.18 -18.77 6.48
N GLU A 173 -30.43 -18.03 7.31
CA GLU A 173 -30.90 -16.86 8.09
C GLU A 173 -31.17 -15.62 7.20
N GLY A 174 -30.85 -15.68 5.91
CA GLY A 174 -31.17 -14.65 4.92
C GLY A 174 -30.08 -13.62 4.63
N TYR A 175 -28.84 -13.81 5.13
CA TYR A 175 -27.72 -12.92 4.79
C TYR A 175 -27.23 -13.11 3.35
N SER A 176 -26.97 -12.01 2.65
CA SER A 176 -26.21 -12.04 1.40
C SER A 176 -24.73 -12.29 1.70
N ILE A 177 -24.15 -13.32 1.08
CA ILE A 177 -22.78 -13.78 1.37
C ILE A 177 -21.77 -13.09 0.44
N VAL A 178 -20.77 -12.41 1.01
CA VAL A 178 -19.77 -11.66 0.24
C VAL A 178 -18.35 -11.97 0.74
N ILE A 179 -17.41 -12.18 -0.20
CA ILE A 179 -15.99 -12.35 0.09
C ILE A 179 -15.23 -11.13 -0.44
N VAL A 180 -14.42 -10.50 0.41
CA VAL A 180 -13.66 -9.28 0.12
C VAL A 180 -12.18 -9.51 0.48
N THR A 181 -11.30 -9.61 -0.53
CA THR A 181 -9.91 -10.08 -0.31
C THR A 181 -8.83 -9.26 -1.04
N ASN A 182 -7.64 -9.19 -0.44
CA ASN A 182 -6.51 -8.35 -0.86
C ASN A 182 -5.47 -9.14 -1.69
N GLN A 183 -5.69 -9.29 -2.99
CA GLN A 183 -4.92 -10.17 -3.89
C GLN A 183 -3.89 -9.42 -4.76
N LYS A 184 -3.08 -8.56 -4.13
CA LYS A 184 -2.15 -7.63 -4.80
C LYS A 184 -1.15 -8.36 -5.71
N GLN A 185 -1.19 -8.05 -7.01
CA GLN A 185 -0.30 -8.66 -8.00
C GLN A 185 1.11 -8.04 -7.95
N THR A 186 2.13 -8.86 -8.19
CA THR A 186 3.51 -8.36 -8.37
C THR A 186 3.71 -7.98 -9.84
N PRO A 187 4.10 -6.73 -10.18
CA PRO A 187 4.41 -6.34 -11.56
C PRO A 187 5.42 -7.29 -12.22
N GLY A 188 5.16 -7.67 -13.47
CA GLY A 188 6.00 -8.63 -14.22
C GLY A 188 5.90 -10.10 -13.78
N ARG A 189 5.13 -10.45 -12.75
CA ARG A 189 4.96 -11.84 -12.30
C ARG A 189 3.76 -12.51 -13.00
N LYS A 190 3.86 -13.82 -13.21
CA LYS A 190 3.12 -14.55 -14.26
C LYS A 190 1.58 -14.56 -14.07
N THR A 191 0.88 -14.32 -15.17
CA THR A 191 -0.58 -14.52 -15.34
C THR A 191 -1.08 -15.88 -14.83
N THR A 192 -0.24 -16.91 -14.90
CA THR A 192 -0.50 -18.27 -14.37
C THR A 192 -0.94 -18.25 -12.90
N ALA A 193 -0.34 -17.40 -12.05
CA ALA A 193 -0.68 -17.36 -10.63
C ALA A 193 -2.12 -16.85 -10.41
N LEU A 194 -2.49 -15.75 -11.08
CA LEU A 194 -3.84 -15.21 -11.03
C LEU A 194 -4.87 -16.17 -11.65
N ALA A 195 -4.51 -16.85 -12.75
CA ALA A 195 -5.37 -17.87 -13.36
C ALA A 195 -5.61 -19.07 -12.42
N THR A 196 -4.57 -19.54 -11.70
CA THR A 196 -4.68 -20.60 -10.69
C THR A 196 -5.52 -20.14 -9.50
N TRP A 197 -5.33 -18.91 -9.01
CA TRP A 197 -6.17 -18.33 -7.97
C TRP A 197 -7.64 -18.22 -8.39
N LYS A 198 -7.92 -17.78 -9.64
CA LYS A 198 -9.28 -17.76 -10.20
C LYS A 198 -9.93 -19.15 -10.27
N ARG A 199 -9.16 -20.23 -10.48
CA ARG A 199 -9.66 -21.63 -10.39
C ARG A 199 -9.87 -22.09 -8.94
N LYS A 200 -8.92 -21.79 -8.03
CA LYS A 200 -9.05 -22.03 -6.58
C LYS A 200 -10.34 -21.41 -6.02
N MET A 201 -10.63 -20.15 -6.35
CA MET A 201 -11.84 -19.48 -5.88
C MET A 201 -13.13 -20.14 -6.40
N ALA A 202 -13.17 -20.57 -7.66
CA ALA A 202 -14.31 -21.31 -8.21
C ALA A 202 -14.54 -22.65 -7.48
N LEU A 203 -13.47 -23.37 -7.12
CA LEU A 203 -13.56 -24.59 -6.31
C LEU A 203 -14.06 -24.30 -4.88
N ILE A 204 -13.54 -23.27 -4.22
CA ILE A 204 -13.96 -22.87 -2.86
C ILE A 204 -15.45 -22.53 -2.83
N ALA A 205 -15.93 -21.71 -3.78
CA ALA A 205 -17.33 -21.34 -3.88
C ALA A 205 -18.25 -22.55 -4.14
N ALA A 206 -17.82 -23.49 -5.00
CA ALA A 206 -18.56 -24.72 -5.28
C ALA A 206 -18.61 -25.69 -4.08
N VAL A 207 -17.68 -25.59 -3.12
CA VAL A 207 -17.73 -26.36 -1.87
C VAL A 207 -18.56 -25.65 -0.79
N ILE A 208 -18.62 -24.31 -0.82
CA ILE A 208 -19.55 -23.52 0.01
C ILE A 208 -21.02 -23.81 -0.39
N ASP A 209 -21.31 -23.85 -1.69
CA ASP A 209 -22.64 -24.15 -2.30
C ASP A 209 -23.81 -23.29 -1.79
N VAL A 210 -23.54 -21.99 -1.53
CA VAL A 210 -24.59 -20.97 -1.42
C VAL A 210 -24.28 -19.80 -2.37
N PRO A 211 -25.32 -19.09 -2.88
CA PRO A 211 -25.14 -17.87 -3.67
C PRO A 211 -24.24 -16.86 -2.95
N LEU A 212 -23.09 -16.55 -3.57
CA LEU A 212 -22.11 -15.63 -3.00
C LEU A 212 -21.43 -14.74 -4.05
N ARG A 213 -20.96 -13.57 -3.60
CA ARG A 213 -20.25 -12.57 -4.39
C ARG A 213 -18.79 -12.49 -3.94
N VAL A 214 -17.85 -12.33 -4.88
CA VAL A 214 -16.42 -12.21 -4.58
C VAL A 214 -15.86 -10.93 -5.17
N PHE A 215 -15.15 -10.16 -4.36
CA PHE A 215 -14.37 -8.99 -4.76
C PHE A 215 -12.91 -9.19 -4.37
N ALA A 216 -11.97 -8.97 -5.31
CA ALA A 216 -10.54 -9.14 -5.05
C ALA A 216 -9.69 -8.01 -5.62
N ALA A 217 -9.08 -7.21 -4.73
CA ALA A 217 -8.25 -6.07 -5.08
C ALA A 217 -6.85 -6.50 -5.54
N LEU A 218 -6.52 -6.24 -6.81
CA LEU A 218 -5.26 -6.62 -7.45
C LEU A 218 -4.15 -5.58 -7.32
N ALA A 219 -4.48 -4.34 -6.91
CA ALA A 219 -3.56 -3.20 -6.87
C ALA A 219 -3.38 -2.63 -5.45
N ASP A 220 -2.88 -1.40 -5.35
CA ASP A 220 -2.73 -0.65 -4.10
C ASP A 220 -3.48 0.70 -4.21
N ASP A 221 -4.78 0.59 -4.42
CA ASP A 221 -5.70 1.66 -4.79
C ASP A 221 -6.95 1.66 -3.88
N GLU A 222 -8.02 2.34 -4.30
CA GLU A 222 -9.28 2.46 -3.55
C GLU A 222 -9.93 1.13 -3.14
N PHE A 223 -9.69 0.04 -3.89
CA PHE A 223 -10.30 -1.27 -3.63
C PHE A 223 -9.60 -2.07 -2.52
N ARG A 224 -8.33 -1.75 -2.24
CA ARG A 224 -7.52 -2.50 -1.27
C ARG A 224 -7.92 -2.16 0.17
N LYS A 225 -8.34 -3.17 0.94
CA LYS A 225 -8.62 -3.02 2.39
C LYS A 225 -7.41 -2.38 3.10
N PRO A 226 -7.60 -1.36 3.95
CA PRO A 226 -8.85 -0.98 4.61
C PRO A 226 -9.76 0.00 3.85
N ARG A 227 -9.42 0.36 2.60
CA ARG A 227 -10.14 1.39 1.83
C ARG A 227 -11.48 0.88 1.27
N LEU A 228 -12.44 1.79 1.12
CA LEU A 228 -13.86 1.47 0.90
C LEU A 228 -14.28 1.28 -0.56
N GLY A 229 -13.37 1.26 -1.54
CA GLY A 229 -13.74 1.14 -2.96
C GLY A 229 -14.61 -0.07 -3.26
N ILE A 230 -14.34 -1.22 -2.64
CA ILE A 230 -15.20 -2.41 -2.74
C ILE A 230 -16.57 -2.20 -2.05
N TRP A 231 -16.60 -1.57 -0.88
CA TRP A 231 -17.84 -1.34 -0.12
C TRP A 231 -18.80 -0.42 -0.85
N SER A 232 -18.29 0.70 -1.38
CA SER A 232 -19.07 1.66 -2.17
C SER A 232 -19.64 1.02 -3.43
N HIS A 233 -18.84 0.26 -4.18
CA HIS A 233 -19.34 -0.44 -5.37
C HIS A 233 -20.35 -1.54 -5.01
N PHE A 234 -20.12 -2.29 -3.92
CA PHE A 234 -21.08 -3.30 -3.45
C PHE A 234 -22.45 -2.68 -3.12
N THR A 235 -22.50 -1.67 -2.25
CA THR A 235 -23.76 -1.07 -1.81
C THR A 235 -24.47 -0.31 -2.93
N GLN A 236 -23.74 0.45 -3.76
CA GLN A 236 -24.31 1.29 -4.81
C GLN A 236 -24.74 0.50 -6.07
N GLN A 237 -23.96 -0.51 -6.48
CA GLN A 237 -24.14 -1.18 -7.78
C GLN A 237 -24.63 -2.63 -7.66
N PHE A 238 -24.27 -3.33 -6.57
CA PHE A 238 -24.49 -4.78 -6.46
C PHE A 238 -25.48 -5.20 -5.35
N ASN A 239 -25.99 -4.25 -4.56
CA ASN A 239 -27.06 -4.44 -3.58
C ASN A 239 -28.40 -3.79 -4.00
N ALA A 240 -28.59 -3.49 -5.29
CA ALA A 240 -29.85 -3.01 -5.89
C ALA A 240 -30.50 -1.79 -5.18
N GLY A 241 -29.70 -0.92 -4.55
CA GLY A 241 -30.18 0.23 -3.78
C GLY A 241 -30.73 -0.10 -2.38
N ILE A 242 -30.80 -1.37 -1.99
CA ILE A 242 -31.19 -1.80 -0.65
C ILE A 242 -30.14 -1.31 0.35
N GLN A 243 -30.59 -0.58 1.36
CA GLN A 243 -29.72 -0.09 2.43
C GLN A 243 -29.32 -1.24 3.35
N VAL A 244 -28.05 -1.27 3.75
CA VAL A 244 -27.53 -2.30 4.65
C VAL A 244 -27.94 -1.99 6.08
N ASP A 245 -28.39 -3.02 6.80
CA ASP A 245 -28.61 -2.97 8.24
C ASP A 245 -27.24 -3.11 8.92
N HIS A 246 -26.63 -1.99 9.27
CA HIS A 246 -25.27 -1.92 9.83
C HIS A 246 -25.17 -2.60 11.21
N ASP A 247 -26.24 -2.57 12.01
CA ASP A 247 -26.28 -3.20 13.34
C ASP A 247 -26.39 -4.73 13.27
N LYS A 248 -26.96 -5.29 12.20
CA LYS A 248 -27.08 -6.74 11.99
C LYS A 248 -25.98 -7.30 11.09
N SER A 249 -25.54 -6.57 10.08
CA SER A 249 -24.47 -6.97 9.17
C SER A 249 -23.10 -7.01 9.86
N PHE A 250 -22.15 -7.74 9.28
CA PHE A 250 -20.83 -7.93 9.89
C PHE A 250 -19.73 -8.28 8.88
N TYR A 251 -18.48 -8.06 9.28
CA TYR A 251 -17.26 -8.51 8.61
C TYR A 251 -16.48 -9.50 9.47
N VAL A 252 -16.03 -10.60 8.87
CA VAL A 252 -15.11 -11.56 9.49
C VAL A 252 -13.74 -11.47 8.80
N GLY A 253 -12.66 -11.32 9.58
CA GLY A 253 -11.31 -11.23 9.04
C GLY A 253 -10.21 -11.50 10.07
N ASP A 254 -9.07 -12.06 9.66
CA ASP A 254 -7.96 -12.39 10.56
C ASP A 254 -6.94 -11.26 10.71
N ALA A 255 -6.91 -10.28 9.80
CA ALA A 255 -6.09 -9.08 9.93
C ALA A 255 -6.68 -8.09 10.95
N ALA A 256 -6.58 -8.44 12.23
CA ALA A 256 -7.14 -7.70 13.37
C ALA A 256 -6.07 -7.06 14.29
N GLY A 257 -4.79 -7.17 13.95
CA GLY A 257 -3.68 -6.60 14.70
C GLY A 257 -3.46 -7.21 16.09
N ARG A 258 -3.89 -8.45 16.34
CA ARG A 258 -3.80 -9.13 17.64
C ARG A 258 -2.36 -9.52 18.00
N THR A 259 -1.89 -9.06 19.15
CA THR A 259 -0.55 -9.34 19.68
C THR A 259 -0.26 -10.84 19.86
N ARG A 260 -1.27 -11.64 20.28
CA ARG A 260 -1.13 -13.08 20.54
C ARG A 260 -0.82 -13.89 19.27
N TYR A 261 -1.57 -13.62 18.19
CA TYR A 261 -1.44 -14.32 16.91
C TYR A 261 -0.34 -13.71 16.02
N ARG A 262 0.16 -12.51 16.38
CA ARG A 262 1.13 -11.71 15.60
C ARG A 262 0.61 -11.38 14.20
N ASP A 263 -0.67 -11.01 14.12
CA ASP A 263 -1.33 -10.59 12.88
C ASP A 263 -0.44 -9.57 12.14
N HIS A 264 -0.16 -9.81 10.86
CA HIS A 264 0.78 -8.99 10.09
C HIS A 264 0.33 -7.54 9.88
N ASN A 265 -0.97 -7.29 10.05
CA ASN A 265 -1.63 -6.00 9.94
C ASN A 265 -3.02 -6.07 10.60
N ASP A 266 -3.74 -4.94 10.57
CA ASP A 266 -5.08 -4.73 11.13
C ASP A 266 -6.09 -4.30 10.05
N THR A 267 -5.84 -4.64 8.78
CA THR A 267 -6.61 -4.10 7.64
C THR A 267 -8.07 -4.54 7.58
N ASP A 268 -8.43 -5.64 8.24
CA ASP A 268 -9.78 -6.21 8.19
C ASP A 268 -10.67 -5.58 9.25
N LEU A 269 -10.14 -5.45 10.47
CA LEU A 269 -10.72 -4.63 11.52
C LEU A 269 -10.92 -3.18 11.04
N LYS A 270 -9.87 -2.58 10.47
CA LYS A 270 -9.93 -1.21 9.93
C LYS A 270 -10.93 -1.05 8.78
N TRP A 271 -11.07 -2.07 7.92
CA TRP A 271 -12.08 -2.05 6.84
C TRP A 271 -13.51 -2.11 7.42
N ALA A 272 -13.75 -2.99 8.39
CA ALA A 272 -15.04 -3.11 9.05
C ALA A 272 -15.45 -1.83 9.79
N LEU A 273 -14.50 -1.20 10.50
CA LEU A 273 -14.70 0.09 11.16
C LEU A 273 -15.04 1.20 10.16
N ASN A 274 -14.30 1.31 9.05
CA ASN A 274 -14.63 2.23 7.95
C ASN A 274 -16.03 1.98 7.36
N ALA A 275 -16.40 0.71 7.17
CA ALA A 275 -17.69 0.31 6.62
C ALA A 275 -18.85 0.42 7.63
N GLN A 276 -18.56 0.81 8.88
CA GLN A 276 -19.51 0.82 10.00
C GLN A 276 -20.21 -0.53 10.18
N LEU A 277 -19.44 -1.62 10.17
CA LEU A 277 -19.90 -2.99 10.35
C LEU A 277 -19.38 -3.58 11.66
N ARG A 278 -20.15 -4.47 12.28
CA ARG A 278 -19.66 -5.30 13.38
C ARG A 278 -18.50 -6.18 12.86
N PHE A 279 -17.43 -6.28 13.64
CA PHE A 279 -16.25 -7.06 13.27
C PHE A 279 -16.07 -8.28 14.17
N TYR A 280 -15.65 -9.39 13.58
CA TYR A 280 -15.21 -10.59 14.29
C TYR A 280 -13.93 -11.14 13.68
N THR A 281 -13.04 -11.70 14.48
CA THR A 281 -12.00 -12.59 13.96
C THR A 281 -12.54 -13.99 13.72
N PRO A 282 -11.89 -14.84 12.90
CA PRO A 282 -12.43 -16.16 12.61
C PRO A 282 -12.53 -17.05 13.85
N GLN A 283 -11.69 -16.78 14.87
CA GLN A 283 -11.75 -17.47 16.15
C GLN A 283 -12.91 -16.97 17.04
N GLU A 284 -13.28 -15.70 16.96
CA GLU A 284 -14.50 -15.20 17.60
C GLU A 284 -15.75 -15.75 16.90
N TYR A 285 -15.75 -15.75 15.56
CA TYR A 285 -16.94 -16.08 14.76
C TYR A 285 -17.24 -17.59 14.64
N PHE A 286 -16.23 -18.41 14.34
CA PHE A 286 -16.42 -19.86 14.11
C PHE A 286 -16.25 -20.69 15.39
N ASP A 287 -15.33 -20.30 16.29
CA ASP A 287 -15.05 -21.02 17.55
C ASP A 287 -15.77 -20.42 18.78
N ASN A 288 -16.47 -19.28 18.66
CA ASN A 288 -17.07 -18.51 19.77
C ASN A 288 -16.05 -18.08 20.85
N ARG A 289 -14.79 -17.79 20.47
CA ARG A 289 -13.78 -17.28 21.43
C ARG A 289 -14.05 -15.82 21.81
N GLN A 290 -13.51 -15.42 22.96
CA GLN A 290 -13.54 -14.02 23.39
C GLN A 290 -12.70 -13.13 22.47
N GLN A 291 -13.10 -11.87 22.34
CA GLN A 291 -12.42 -10.84 21.56
C GLN A 291 -10.97 -10.61 22.05
N GLU A 292 -10.00 -10.70 21.13
CA GLU A 292 -8.58 -10.45 21.43
C GLU A 292 -8.01 -9.17 20.78
N TRP A 293 -8.82 -8.42 20.01
CA TRP A 293 -8.43 -7.18 19.33
C TRP A 293 -9.01 -5.92 20.01
N LYS A 294 -8.43 -4.76 19.69
CA LYS A 294 -8.86 -3.44 20.18
C LYS A 294 -8.99 -2.46 19.01
N VAL A 295 -9.93 -1.53 19.09
CA VAL A 295 -10.09 -0.42 18.13
C VAL A 295 -8.88 0.52 18.25
N PRO A 296 -8.20 0.90 17.14
CA PRO A 296 -7.14 1.89 17.17
C PRO A 296 -7.59 3.24 17.76
N VAL A 297 -6.74 3.87 18.56
CA VAL A 297 -7.02 5.18 19.19
C VAL A 297 -7.01 6.33 18.17
N GLN A 298 -6.32 6.16 17.04
CA GLN A 298 -6.35 7.07 15.90
C GLN A 298 -6.28 6.27 14.58
N PRO A 299 -6.78 6.83 13.46
CA PRO A 299 -6.77 6.18 12.14
C PRO A 299 -5.37 5.78 11.62
N TRP A 300 -4.34 6.50 12.04
CA TRP A 300 -2.92 6.22 11.78
C TRP A 300 -2.20 5.55 12.97
N THR A 301 -2.92 4.83 13.83
CA THR A 301 -2.34 3.98 14.87
C THR A 301 -2.56 2.51 14.51
N LEU A 302 -1.61 1.64 14.86
CA LEU A 302 -1.75 0.20 14.69
C LEU A 302 -2.46 -0.39 15.93
N SER A 303 -3.39 -1.33 15.77
CA SER A 303 -4.17 -1.90 16.89
C SER A 303 -3.31 -2.49 18.02
N HIS A 304 -2.09 -2.97 17.73
CA HIS A 304 -1.14 -3.48 18.72
C HIS A 304 -0.25 -2.39 19.35
N THR A 305 -0.28 -1.14 18.87
CA THR A 305 0.52 -0.02 19.42
C THR A 305 -0.13 0.68 20.62
N HIS A 306 -0.98 -0.05 21.36
CA HIS A 306 -1.20 0.24 22.77
C HIS A 306 0.11 0.01 23.55
N THR A 307 0.95 1.04 23.59
CA THR A 307 1.85 1.19 24.74
C THR A 307 0.99 1.50 25.95
N ASP A 308 1.25 0.87 27.10
CA ASP A 308 0.70 1.30 28.40
C ASP A 308 1.42 2.57 28.91
N SER A 309 1.57 3.53 27.99
CA SER A 309 1.97 4.90 28.25
C SER A 309 0.95 5.52 29.21
N LYS A 310 1.39 5.79 30.44
CA LYS A 310 0.61 6.57 31.41
C LYS A 310 0.13 7.86 30.73
N PRO A 311 -1.11 8.33 30.96
CA PRO A 311 -1.57 9.61 30.43
C PRO A 311 -0.64 10.73 30.90
N GLY A 312 0.24 11.18 29.99
CA GLY A 312 1.38 12.04 30.32
C GLY A 312 2.61 11.83 29.42
N SER A 313 2.94 10.60 29.02
CA SER A 313 4.09 10.34 28.14
C SER A 313 3.78 10.58 26.65
N ARG A 314 3.76 11.87 26.27
CA ARG A 314 3.77 12.37 24.88
C ARG A 314 5.02 11.85 24.12
N PRO A 315 5.02 11.72 22.77
CA PRO A 315 4.54 12.70 21.79
C PRO A 315 3.11 12.46 21.29
N VAL A 316 2.13 13.15 21.89
CA VAL A 316 0.79 13.27 21.32
C VAL A 316 0.75 14.54 20.47
N ALA A 317 0.61 14.39 19.16
CA ALA A 317 0.42 15.50 18.22
C ALA A 317 -1.03 16.02 18.23
N THR A 318 -1.48 16.46 19.40
CA THR A 318 -2.64 17.34 19.56
C THR A 318 -2.20 18.53 20.42
N PHE A 319 -1.95 19.64 19.76
CA PHE A 319 -1.95 20.96 20.39
C PHE A 319 -3.26 21.64 20.02
N GLU A 320 -4.02 22.05 21.02
CA GLU A 320 -5.09 23.03 20.81
C GLU A 320 -4.45 24.40 20.56
N GLY A 321 -5.16 25.29 19.86
CA GLY A 321 -4.59 26.47 19.20
C GLY A 321 -3.66 27.31 20.08
N GLY A 322 -2.39 27.42 19.68
CA GLY A 322 -1.31 27.92 20.55
C GLY A 322 -0.17 28.59 19.80
N LYS A 323 -0.51 29.60 18.97
CA LYS A 323 0.34 30.33 18.01
C LYS A 323 0.68 29.51 16.75
N ASP A 324 0.47 30.12 15.59
CA ASP A 324 1.20 29.77 14.38
C ASP A 324 2.71 29.72 14.67
N GLY A 325 3.43 28.84 13.99
CA GLY A 325 4.89 28.93 13.90
C GLY A 325 5.26 30.19 13.12
N VAL A 326 5.31 31.32 13.82
CA VAL A 326 5.40 32.66 13.20
C VAL A 326 6.61 32.69 12.26
N ILE A 327 6.35 32.98 10.98
CA ILE A 327 7.41 33.39 10.06
C ILE A 327 7.79 34.79 10.51
N ASP A 328 8.70 34.85 11.48
CA ASP A 328 8.90 36.08 12.21
C ASP A 328 9.53 37.14 11.30
N ALA A 329 8.70 38.10 10.90
CA ALA A 329 9.12 39.28 10.16
C ALA A 329 10.11 40.11 10.98
N ASN A 330 10.08 39.96 12.30
CA ASN A 330 10.86 40.70 13.27
C ASN A 330 11.78 39.79 14.12
N HIS A 331 12.28 38.68 13.56
CA HIS A 331 13.51 38.06 14.10
C HIS A 331 14.76 38.89 13.75
N SER A 332 14.72 40.16 14.14
CA SER A 332 15.82 41.12 14.16
C SER A 332 16.66 40.90 15.42
N ASP A 333 17.35 39.77 15.49
CA ASP A 333 18.24 39.47 16.62
C ASP A 333 19.64 40.05 16.36
N GLY A 334 19.99 41.10 17.11
CA GLY A 334 21.38 41.48 17.37
C GLY A 334 22.25 42.06 16.24
N GLY A 335 21.77 42.96 15.37
CA GLY A 335 22.72 43.62 14.43
C GLY A 335 22.17 44.64 13.43
N VAL A 336 21.96 45.90 13.86
CA VAL A 336 21.92 47.15 13.06
C VAL A 336 21.33 47.07 11.64
N GLY A 337 20.04 47.44 11.52
CA GLY A 337 19.50 48.23 10.39
C GLY A 337 19.84 47.81 8.95
N GLY A 338 19.24 46.73 8.46
CA GLY A 338 19.18 46.40 7.04
C GLY A 338 18.03 45.45 6.73
N GLU A 339 17.49 45.48 5.51
CA GLU A 339 16.57 44.43 5.05
C GLU A 339 17.32 43.09 5.03
N ALA A 340 16.68 42.02 5.49
CA ALA A 340 17.30 40.70 5.56
C ALA A 340 17.59 40.19 4.14
N GLY A 341 18.88 40.13 3.79
CA GLY A 341 19.34 39.69 2.47
C GLY A 341 18.96 38.25 2.10
N PRO A 342 19.20 37.85 0.84
CA PRO A 342 18.73 36.57 0.29
C PRO A 342 19.14 35.37 1.12
N GLU A 343 18.23 34.39 1.27
CA GLU A 343 18.47 33.21 2.09
C GLU A 343 18.02 31.89 1.46
N ILE A 344 18.60 30.79 1.97
CA ILE A 344 18.16 29.42 1.70
C ILE A 344 17.32 28.94 2.89
N VAL A 345 16.08 28.57 2.64
CA VAL A 345 15.25 27.83 3.60
C VAL A 345 15.23 26.35 3.22
N LEU A 346 15.80 25.51 4.06
CA LEU A 346 15.95 24.08 3.83
C LEU A 346 14.86 23.32 4.61
N PHE A 347 13.85 22.81 3.90
CA PHE A 347 12.84 21.94 4.51
C PHE A 347 13.40 20.53 4.71
N VAL A 348 13.18 19.92 5.88
CA VAL A 348 13.62 18.56 6.21
C VAL A 348 12.41 17.77 6.67
N GLY A 349 12.13 16.63 6.06
CA GLY A 349 10.98 15.81 6.48
C GLY A 349 10.56 14.73 5.47
N PRO A 350 9.73 13.77 5.90
CA PRO A 350 9.33 12.61 5.10
C PRO A 350 8.49 12.99 3.87
N PRO A 351 8.35 12.11 2.86
CA PRO A 351 7.30 12.27 1.86
C PRO A 351 5.92 12.39 2.54
N ALA A 352 4.99 13.10 1.91
CA ALA A 352 3.65 13.39 2.46
C ALA A 352 3.58 14.13 3.82
N SER A 353 4.67 14.77 4.27
CA SER A 353 4.73 15.56 5.51
C SER A 353 4.04 16.94 5.46
N GLY A 354 3.32 17.28 4.38
CA GLY A 354 2.72 18.60 4.18
C GLY A 354 3.65 19.72 3.68
N LYS A 355 4.97 19.50 3.59
CA LYS A 355 5.98 20.49 3.17
C LYS A 355 5.55 21.43 2.04
N THR A 356 5.14 20.91 0.88
CA THR A 356 4.78 21.73 -0.29
C THR A 356 3.59 22.66 0.00
N LEU A 357 2.59 22.21 0.76
CA LEU A 357 1.46 23.04 1.19
C LEU A 357 1.90 24.11 2.20
N TYR A 358 2.87 23.78 3.07
CA TYR A 358 3.50 24.76 3.95
C TYR A 358 4.25 25.83 3.14
N TYR A 359 5.05 25.44 2.13
CA TYR A 359 5.67 26.39 1.19
C TYR A 359 4.62 27.32 0.53
N GLN A 360 3.53 26.75 0.01
CA GLN A 360 2.47 27.50 -0.68
C GLN A 360 1.75 28.52 0.22
N ARG A 361 1.51 28.19 1.49
CA ARG A 361 0.85 29.09 2.46
C ARG A 361 1.81 30.13 3.05
N HIS A 362 3.05 29.74 3.30
CA HIS A 362 3.97 30.51 4.15
C HIS A 362 5.04 31.29 3.35
N PHE A 363 5.60 30.71 2.29
CA PHE A 363 6.75 31.27 1.58
C PHE A 363 6.46 31.80 0.18
N ALA A 364 5.59 31.12 -0.60
CA ALA A 364 5.19 31.59 -1.93
C ALA A 364 4.57 33.01 -1.91
N PRO A 365 3.70 33.39 -0.95
CA PRO A 365 3.15 34.75 -0.88
C PRO A 365 4.17 35.81 -0.46
N ARG A 366 5.39 35.39 -0.06
CA ARG A 366 6.52 36.24 0.33
C ARG A 366 7.63 36.26 -0.76
N GLY A 367 7.34 35.78 -1.97
CA GLY A 367 8.23 35.89 -3.12
C GLY A 367 9.44 34.94 -3.15
N TYR A 368 9.47 33.91 -2.30
CA TYR A 368 10.54 32.91 -2.31
C TYR A 368 10.44 32.00 -3.54
N GLU A 369 11.55 31.63 -4.15
CA GLU A 369 11.57 30.62 -5.23
C GLU A 369 11.29 29.21 -4.69
N HIS A 370 10.50 28.41 -5.42
CA HIS A 370 10.28 26.99 -5.11
C HIS A 370 11.32 26.08 -5.77
N VAL A 371 12.26 25.53 -4.99
CA VAL A 371 13.24 24.56 -5.48
C VAL A 371 12.83 23.16 -5.04
N ASN A 372 12.26 22.38 -5.96
CA ASN A 372 11.75 21.03 -5.69
C ASN A 372 12.33 20.00 -6.68
N GLN A 373 12.87 18.89 -6.17
CA GLN A 373 13.54 17.87 -6.96
C GLN A 373 12.57 16.96 -7.75
N ASP A 374 11.29 16.84 -7.38
CA ASP A 374 10.28 16.15 -8.20
C ASP A 374 10.20 16.82 -9.60
N VAL A 375 10.27 18.16 -9.62
CA VAL A 375 10.22 18.99 -10.84
C VAL A 375 11.59 19.02 -11.53
N LEU A 376 12.66 19.33 -10.79
CA LEU A 376 14.01 19.51 -11.35
C LEU A 376 14.74 18.19 -11.65
N ARG A 377 14.18 17.05 -11.21
CA ARG A 377 14.66 15.65 -11.30
C ARG A 377 15.97 15.33 -10.57
N THR A 378 16.96 16.23 -10.56
CA THR A 378 18.28 15.98 -9.96
C THR A 378 18.68 17.01 -8.91
N ARG A 379 19.37 16.56 -7.85
CA ARG A 379 19.92 17.43 -6.79
C ARG A 379 20.90 18.47 -7.34
N ALA A 380 21.66 18.14 -8.38
CA ALA A 380 22.54 19.09 -9.07
C ALA A 380 21.76 20.28 -9.65
N LYS A 381 20.63 20.02 -10.34
CA LYS A 381 19.74 21.08 -10.83
C LYS A 381 19.09 21.89 -9.70
N CYS A 382 18.81 21.27 -8.56
CA CYS A 382 18.34 21.98 -7.36
C CYS A 382 19.40 22.98 -6.85
N LEU A 383 20.66 22.55 -6.73
CA LEU A 383 21.76 23.41 -6.30
C LEU A 383 21.98 24.59 -7.28
N SER A 384 21.98 24.33 -8.60
CA SER A 384 22.07 25.41 -9.61
C SER A 384 20.86 26.36 -9.60
N SER A 385 19.66 25.86 -9.29
CA SER A 385 18.44 26.68 -9.15
C SER A 385 18.48 27.56 -7.90
N VAL A 386 19.01 27.06 -6.78
CA VAL A 386 19.30 27.87 -5.57
C VAL A 386 20.31 28.97 -5.90
N GLU A 387 21.45 28.60 -6.49
CA GLU A 387 22.53 29.53 -6.84
C GLU A 387 22.06 30.62 -7.81
N ALA A 388 21.28 30.28 -8.83
CA ALA A 388 20.68 31.24 -9.76
C ALA A 388 19.64 32.17 -9.09
N SER A 389 18.89 31.70 -8.09
CA SER A 389 17.92 32.53 -7.35
C SER A 389 18.61 33.56 -6.47
N LEU A 390 19.63 33.13 -5.72
CA LEU A 390 20.40 33.99 -4.83
C LEU A 390 21.18 35.06 -5.61
N ASN A 391 21.76 34.69 -6.75
CA ASN A 391 22.43 35.62 -7.67
C ASN A 391 21.47 36.65 -8.31
N GLN A 392 20.15 36.42 -8.25
CA GLN A 392 19.11 37.38 -8.64
C GLN A 392 18.57 38.20 -7.45
N GLY A 393 19.16 38.07 -6.26
CA GLY A 393 18.67 38.72 -5.03
C GLY A 393 17.42 38.07 -4.44
N ARG A 394 17.08 36.83 -4.83
CA ARG A 394 15.83 36.15 -4.41
C ARG A 394 16.10 35.00 -3.44
N SER A 395 15.47 35.05 -2.27
CA SER A 395 15.44 33.92 -1.33
C SER A 395 14.71 32.72 -1.92
N CYS A 396 15.03 31.51 -1.46
CA CYS A 396 14.46 30.27 -2.01
C CYS A 396 14.15 29.24 -0.92
N VAL A 397 13.17 28.38 -1.20
CA VAL A 397 12.82 27.22 -0.36
C VAL A 397 13.16 25.94 -1.08
N VAL A 398 14.02 25.13 -0.47
CA VAL A 398 14.38 23.79 -0.95
C VAL A 398 13.40 22.77 -0.36
N ASP A 399 12.28 22.59 -1.05
CA ASP A 399 11.22 21.62 -0.75
C ASP A 399 11.60 20.21 -1.21
N ASN A 400 12.59 19.64 -0.53
CA ASN A 400 13.06 18.26 -0.72
C ASN A 400 12.93 17.48 0.60
N THR A 401 13.19 16.17 0.56
CA THR A 401 13.12 15.34 1.78
C THR A 401 14.30 15.54 2.73
N ASN A 402 15.46 15.97 2.21
CA ASN A 402 16.69 16.42 2.91
C ASN A 402 17.06 15.60 4.17
N ARG A 403 16.90 14.28 4.01
CA ARG A 403 16.83 13.23 5.04
C ARG A 403 18.04 13.16 5.97
N ASP A 404 19.23 13.31 5.40
CA ASP A 404 20.52 13.04 6.06
C ASP A 404 21.44 14.27 5.99
N ALA A 405 22.32 14.39 6.98
CA ALA A 405 23.26 15.50 7.10
C ALA A 405 24.19 15.62 5.87
N ALA A 406 24.56 14.50 5.23
CA ALA A 406 25.34 14.49 4.00
C ALA A 406 24.61 15.16 2.82
N THR A 407 23.28 15.05 2.75
CA THR A 407 22.45 15.77 1.77
C THR A 407 22.25 17.23 2.16
N ARG A 408 22.00 17.52 3.44
CA ARG A 408 21.79 18.90 3.94
C ARG A 408 23.05 19.75 3.76
N ARG A 409 24.21 19.19 4.08
CA ARG A 409 25.52 19.83 3.95
C ARG A 409 25.76 20.42 2.56
N GLN A 410 25.25 19.83 1.47
CA GLN A 410 25.46 20.39 0.12
C GLN A 410 24.79 21.76 -0.08
N TYR A 411 23.69 22.04 0.62
CA TYR A 411 23.05 23.36 0.61
C TYR A 411 23.71 24.33 1.60
N ILE A 412 24.33 23.82 2.69
CA ILE A 412 25.07 24.61 3.67
C ILE A 412 26.44 25.05 3.09
N ASP A 413 27.17 24.13 2.46
CA ASP A 413 28.42 24.41 1.74
C ASP A 413 28.18 25.38 0.55
N LEU A 414 26.97 25.38 -0.04
CA LEU A 414 26.53 26.39 -1.02
C LEU A 414 26.23 27.74 -0.37
N ALA A 415 25.51 27.77 0.75
CA ALA A 415 25.21 28.99 1.52
C ALA A 415 26.50 29.72 1.92
N ASN A 416 27.44 28.98 2.52
CA ASN A 416 28.74 29.47 2.98
C ASN A 416 29.58 30.06 1.84
N ARG A 417 29.58 29.41 0.65
CA ARG A 417 30.31 29.89 -0.54
C ARG A 417 29.74 31.20 -1.10
N LEU A 418 28.43 31.39 -1.00
CA LEU A 418 27.73 32.59 -1.49
C LEU A 418 27.58 33.68 -0.42
N GLY A 419 28.04 33.44 0.82
CA GLY A 419 27.91 34.39 1.92
C GLY A 419 26.48 34.62 2.42
N VAL A 420 25.54 33.71 2.10
CA VAL A 420 24.11 33.84 2.46
C VAL A 420 23.75 32.98 3.67
N ARG A 421 22.71 33.37 4.40
CA ARG A 421 22.21 32.57 5.54
C ARG A 421 21.42 31.34 5.06
N VAL A 422 21.49 30.26 5.84
CA VAL A 422 20.66 29.06 5.65
C VAL A 422 19.91 28.70 6.93
N ARG A 423 18.60 28.55 6.85
CA ARG A 423 17.71 28.12 7.95
C ARG A 423 17.10 26.76 7.67
N CYS A 424 16.84 25.98 8.71
CA CYS A 424 16.19 24.68 8.60
C CYS A 424 14.77 24.72 9.17
N PHE A 425 13.80 24.14 8.45
CA PHE A 425 12.45 23.88 8.95
C PHE A 425 12.23 22.36 8.95
N TYR A 426 12.05 21.78 10.13
CA TYR A 426 12.01 20.33 10.36
C TYR A 426 10.59 19.84 10.62
N PHE A 427 10.06 19.02 9.72
CA PHE A 427 8.72 18.43 9.77
C PHE A 427 8.81 17.03 10.37
N ASP A 428 8.83 16.90 11.71
CA ASP A 428 8.94 15.61 12.41
C ASP A 428 7.61 14.85 12.47
N VAL A 429 7.07 14.53 11.29
CA VAL A 429 5.81 13.79 11.15
C VAL A 429 6.07 12.30 11.49
N PRO A 430 5.25 11.65 12.33
CA PRO A 430 5.38 10.21 12.62
C PRO A 430 5.18 9.35 11.35
N LEU A 431 5.84 8.18 11.29
CA LEU A 431 5.79 7.27 10.14
C LEU A 431 4.36 6.96 9.69
N GLN A 432 3.50 6.55 10.62
CA GLN A 432 2.13 6.18 10.27
C GLN A 432 1.33 7.40 9.78
N THR A 433 1.47 8.58 10.40
CA THR A 433 0.85 9.82 9.93
C THR A 433 1.32 10.20 8.51
N ALA A 434 2.59 9.97 8.17
CA ALA A 434 3.09 10.17 6.81
C ALA A 434 2.54 9.13 5.81
N LEU A 435 2.38 7.87 6.20
CA LEU A 435 1.71 6.84 5.39
C LEU A 435 0.22 7.15 5.18
N HIS A 436 -0.44 7.65 6.22
CA HIS A 436 -1.82 8.13 6.20
C HIS A 436 -2.01 9.29 5.24
N ASN A 437 -1.23 10.36 5.40
CA ASN A 437 -1.22 11.52 4.52
C ASN A 437 -0.97 11.14 3.06
N ASN A 438 -0.08 10.17 2.82
CA ASN A 438 0.23 9.67 1.49
C ASN A 438 -0.98 8.96 0.85
N ALA A 439 -1.62 8.03 1.57
CA ALA A 439 -2.77 7.30 1.07
C ALA A 439 -4.02 8.19 0.92
N PHE A 440 -4.28 9.06 1.90
CA PHE A 440 -5.37 10.04 1.85
C PHE A 440 -5.24 10.98 0.64
N ARG A 441 -4.06 11.60 0.44
CA ARG A 441 -3.85 12.56 -0.67
C ARG A 441 -3.77 11.89 -2.04
N ALA A 442 -3.45 10.60 -2.12
CA ALA A 442 -3.53 9.84 -3.36
C ALA A 442 -4.98 9.49 -3.78
N LEU A 443 -5.86 9.26 -2.80
CA LEU A 443 -7.25 8.86 -3.03
C LEU A 443 -8.22 10.07 -3.11
N HIS A 444 -8.12 11.01 -2.18
CA HIS A 444 -9.04 12.16 -2.05
C HIS A 444 -8.44 13.49 -2.54
N GLY A 445 -7.13 13.54 -2.84
CA GLY A 445 -6.47 14.77 -3.25
C GLY A 445 -6.76 15.19 -4.70
N PRO A 446 -6.79 16.51 -5.00
CA PRO A 446 -6.53 17.62 -4.09
C PRO A 446 -7.76 17.99 -3.24
N VAL A 447 -7.57 18.23 -1.93
CA VAL A 447 -8.64 18.67 -1.01
C VAL A 447 -8.61 20.16 -0.71
N HIS A 448 -7.63 20.89 -1.27
CA HIS A 448 -7.54 22.34 -1.22
C HIS A 448 -7.13 22.88 -2.60
N LYS A 449 -7.57 24.09 -2.95
CA LYS A 449 -7.30 24.73 -4.26
C LYS A 449 -5.82 24.85 -4.64
N ASP A 450 -4.93 24.89 -3.66
CA ASP A 450 -3.47 25.03 -3.86
C ASP A 450 -2.79 23.66 -3.99
N GLU A 451 -3.46 22.55 -3.65
CA GLU A 451 -2.88 21.22 -3.76
C GLU A 451 -2.84 20.72 -5.22
N THR A 452 -1.76 20.06 -5.58
CA THR A 452 -1.71 19.21 -6.78
C THR A 452 -2.14 17.79 -6.43
N LYS A 453 -2.88 17.13 -7.33
CA LYS A 453 -3.12 15.68 -7.23
C LYS A 453 -1.78 14.96 -7.19
N ARG A 454 -1.63 13.97 -6.31
CA ARG A 454 -0.43 13.14 -6.16
C ARG A 454 -0.77 11.67 -6.36
N GLU A 455 0.20 10.92 -6.88
CA GLU A 455 0.14 9.46 -6.87
C GLU A 455 0.57 8.92 -5.50
N LEU A 456 0.22 7.67 -5.19
CA LEU A 456 0.61 7.00 -3.96
C LEU A 456 2.13 6.75 -3.95
N VAL A 457 2.87 7.47 -3.10
CA VAL A 457 4.30 7.22 -2.92
C VAL A 457 4.49 5.80 -2.35
N PRO A 458 5.35 4.95 -2.93
CA PRO A 458 5.55 3.60 -2.43
C PRO A 458 5.97 3.58 -0.96
N GLN A 459 5.30 2.76 -0.14
CA GLN A 459 5.56 2.65 1.31
C GLN A 459 7.05 2.45 1.64
N HIS A 460 7.78 1.68 0.84
CA HIS A 460 9.21 1.42 1.04
C HIS A 460 10.09 2.68 0.91
N ALA A 461 9.68 3.66 0.10
CA ALA A 461 10.40 4.93 -0.04
C ALA A 461 10.17 5.84 1.17
N ILE A 462 8.97 5.79 1.76
CA ILE A 462 8.66 6.48 3.02
C ILE A 462 9.43 5.81 4.17
N THR A 463 9.37 4.49 4.33
CA THR A 463 10.10 3.80 5.42
C THR A 463 11.61 3.91 5.28
N ALA A 464 12.16 3.93 4.06
CA ALA A 464 13.58 4.23 3.84
C ALA A 464 13.97 5.66 4.26
N TRP A 465 13.07 6.64 4.16
CA TRP A 465 13.34 7.96 4.74
C TRP A 465 13.53 7.88 6.25
N TYR A 466 12.65 7.18 6.98
CA TYR A 466 12.76 7.05 8.44
C TYR A 466 13.95 6.20 8.90
N ARG A 467 14.31 5.16 8.14
CA ARG A 467 15.47 4.30 8.44
C ARG A 467 16.79 5.08 8.33
N ASP A 468 16.92 5.94 7.31
CA ASP A 468 18.17 6.62 6.99
C ASP A 468 18.16 8.11 7.43
N ARG A 469 17.24 8.55 8.30
CA ARG A 469 17.15 9.96 8.74
C ARG A 469 18.18 10.31 9.81
N THR A 470 18.76 11.50 9.71
CA THR A 470 19.42 12.17 10.83
C THR A 470 18.60 13.41 11.20
N VAL A 471 18.25 13.57 12.48
CA VAL A 471 17.60 14.81 12.97
C VAL A 471 18.49 16.01 12.65
N PRO A 472 17.96 17.16 12.19
CA PRO A 472 18.77 18.34 11.95
C PRO A 472 19.25 18.98 13.26
N ASP A 473 20.52 19.38 13.32
CA ASP A 473 21.13 20.10 14.46
C ASP A 473 21.80 21.39 13.94
N GLN A 474 21.77 22.48 14.72
CA GLN A 474 22.42 23.74 14.35
C GLN A 474 23.90 23.59 14.01
N LYS A 475 24.60 22.63 14.66
CA LYS A 475 26.01 22.28 14.44
C LYS A 475 26.34 21.83 13.02
N GLU A 476 25.34 21.52 12.18
CA GLU A 476 25.55 21.29 10.74
C GLU A 476 25.95 22.57 9.98
N GLY A 477 25.73 23.76 10.57
CA GLY A 477 26.00 25.07 9.96
C GLY A 477 24.74 25.89 9.65
N PHE A 478 23.65 25.69 10.39
CA PHE A 478 22.44 26.53 10.24
C PHE A 478 22.58 27.84 11.01
N ALA A 479 22.07 28.93 10.42
CA ALA A 479 22.12 30.28 11.01
C ALA A 479 21.31 30.43 12.32
N ALA A 480 20.42 29.48 12.60
CA ALA A 480 19.62 29.39 13.83
C ALA A 480 19.32 27.91 14.15
N PRO A 481 18.89 27.56 15.37
CA PRO A 481 18.33 26.25 15.67
C PRO A 481 17.21 25.87 14.67
N PRO A 482 17.12 24.61 14.20
CA PRO A 482 16.08 24.19 13.27
C PRO A 482 14.65 24.44 13.80
N THR A 483 13.83 25.16 13.03
CA THR A 483 12.43 25.44 13.36
C THR A 483 11.62 24.15 13.26
N LEU A 484 11.13 23.63 14.38
CA LEU A 484 10.25 22.47 14.39
C LEU A 484 8.86 22.85 13.86
N VAL A 485 8.46 22.25 12.74
CA VAL A 485 7.11 22.36 12.19
C VAL A 485 6.31 21.15 12.66
N LEU A 486 5.42 21.37 13.62
CA LEU A 486 4.46 20.36 14.05
C LEU A 486 3.45 20.09 12.93
N TRP A 487 2.96 18.86 12.84
CA TRP A 487 1.92 18.49 11.90
C TRP A 487 0.53 18.58 12.54
N GLU A 488 -0.40 19.15 11.80
CA GLU A 488 -1.82 19.24 12.10
C GLU A 488 -2.65 19.01 10.82
N PHE A 489 -3.91 18.61 10.98
CA PHE A 489 -4.87 18.57 9.88
C PHE A 489 -5.50 19.97 9.70
N VAL A 490 -5.47 20.51 8.47
CA VAL A 490 -6.05 21.82 8.15
C VAL A 490 -6.93 21.75 6.90
N GLY A 491 -8.23 21.58 7.11
CA GLY A 491 -9.25 21.56 6.06
C GLY A 491 -10.68 21.62 6.62
N PRO A 492 -11.71 21.68 5.76
CA PRO A 492 -13.12 21.67 6.17
C PRO A 492 -13.52 20.40 6.95
N ALA A 493 -14.57 20.48 7.77
CA ALA A 493 -15.06 19.36 8.59
C ALA A 493 -15.33 18.07 7.78
N HIS A 494 -16.02 18.16 6.63
CA HIS A 494 -16.27 17.01 5.76
C HIS A 494 -14.99 16.38 5.15
N ILE A 495 -13.90 17.14 5.04
CA ILE A 495 -12.59 16.61 4.65
C ILE A 495 -11.88 15.97 5.85
N LYS A 496 -12.10 16.48 7.08
CA LYS A 496 -11.63 15.87 8.33
C LYS A 496 -12.29 14.52 8.59
N GLU A 497 -13.61 14.43 8.40
CA GLU A 497 -14.38 13.18 8.49
C GLU A 497 -13.84 12.10 7.54
N LEU A 498 -13.52 12.47 6.29
CA LEU A 498 -12.82 11.56 5.37
C LEU A 498 -11.41 11.23 5.86
N TYR A 499 -10.63 12.22 6.30
CA TYR A 499 -9.28 12.01 6.84
C TYR A 499 -9.27 11.09 8.06
N GLU A 500 -10.37 11.02 8.81
CA GLU A 500 -10.55 10.16 9.98
C GLU A 500 -10.93 8.70 9.64
N LEU A 501 -11.01 8.35 8.35
CA LEU A 501 -11.07 6.96 7.88
C LEU A 501 -9.68 6.28 7.89
N TYR A 502 -9.65 4.96 8.00
CA TYR A 502 -8.43 4.14 7.92
C TYR A 502 -7.97 3.93 6.47
N TYR A 503 -6.67 4.13 6.19
CA TYR A 503 -6.13 4.00 4.82
C TYR A 503 -4.98 3.01 4.64
N HIS A 504 -4.36 2.54 5.74
CA HIS A 504 -3.15 1.72 5.77
C HIS A 504 -3.12 0.78 6.97
#